data_AF-A0A060YM11-F1
#
_entry.id   AF-A0A060YM11-F1
#
_cell.length_a   1.000
_cell.length_b   1.000
_cell.length_c   1.000
_cell.angle_alpha   90.00
_cell.angle_beta   90.00
_cell.angle_gamma   90.00
#
_symmetry.space_group_name_H-M   'P 1'
#
loop_
_entity.id
_entity.type
_entity.pdbx_description
1 polymer ?
#
loop_
_entity_poly.entity_id
_entity_poly.type
_entity_poly.pdbx_seq_one_letter_code
_entity_poly.pdbx_strand_id
1 'polypeptide(L)'
;MYNDASVLENHHLAVGFKLLQEDNCDIFQSLSKKQGQSLRKMVIDMVLATDMSKHMNFLADLKTMVETKKVTSLGVLLLDNYSDRIQVLQNMVHCADLSNPTKPLEVYRKWTDRIMVEFFTQGDRERDKGIEISPMCDKHNASIEKTQVLYCA
;
A
#
# COMPACT_ATOMS: atom_id res chain seq x y z
N MET A 1 -12.44 -12.75 11.84
CA MET A 1 -11.21 -13.32 11.25
C MET A 1 -9.99 -12.44 11.53
N TYR A 2 -10.06 -11.13 11.30
CA TYR A 2 -8.92 -10.21 11.48
C TYR A 2 -9.10 -9.11 12.54
N ASN A 3 -10.14 -9.22 13.38
CA ASN A 3 -10.38 -8.32 14.54
C ASN A 3 -10.27 -6.83 14.20
N ASP A 4 -10.85 -6.43 13.06
CA ASP A 4 -10.93 -5.07 12.55
C ASP A 4 -9.58 -4.35 12.31
N ALA A 5 -8.47 -5.09 12.29
CA ALA A 5 -7.13 -4.56 12.05
C ALA A 5 -6.59 -4.97 10.68
N SER A 6 -6.30 -3.99 9.81
CA SER A 6 -5.73 -4.18 8.46
C SER A 6 -6.37 -5.37 7.72
N VAL A 7 -7.71 -5.34 7.60
CA VAL A 7 -8.52 -6.51 7.22
C VAL A 7 -8.16 -7.02 5.83
N LEU A 8 -8.03 -6.12 4.85
CA LEU A 8 -7.70 -6.48 3.47
C LEU A 8 -6.23 -6.87 3.33
N GLU A 9 -5.32 -6.16 3.99
CA GLU A 9 -3.88 -6.42 3.90
C GLU A 9 -3.52 -7.79 4.50
N ASN A 10 -4.14 -8.15 5.63
CA ASN A 10 -4.01 -9.50 6.20
C ASN A 10 -4.57 -10.56 5.25
N HIS A 11 -5.67 -10.28 4.57
CA HIS A 11 -6.24 -11.20 3.59
C HIS A 11 -5.34 -11.37 2.35
N HIS A 12 -4.78 -10.29 1.82
CA HIS A 12 -3.82 -10.31 0.70
C HIS A 12 -2.61 -11.20 1.02
N LEU A 13 -2.05 -11.05 2.23
CA LEU A 13 -0.97 -11.91 2.71
C LEU A 13 -1.39 -13.37 2.82
N ALA A 14 -2.55 -13.63 3.44
CA ALA A 14 -3.03 -15.00 3.64
C ALA A 14 -3.24 -15.73 2.30
N VAL A 15 -3.87 -15.07 1.32
CA VAL A 15 -4.09 -15.63 -0.01
C VAL A 15 -2.77 -15.83 -0.74
N GLY A 16 -1.91 -14.79 -0.80
CA GLY A 16 -0.63 -14.88 -1.50
C GLY A 16 0.27 -16.01 -1.00
N PHE A 17 0.38 -16.18 0.33
CA PHE A 17 1.16 -17.29 0.89
C PHE A 17 0.49 -18.65 0.75
N LYS A 18 -0.84 -18.70 0.66
CA LYS A 18 -1.58 -19.95 0.41
C LYS A 18 -1.36 -20.46 -1.01
N LEU A 19 -1.32 -19.58 -2.00
CA LEU A 19 -1.09 -19.96 -3.41
C LEU A 19 0.25 -20.65 -3.62
N LEU A 20 1.27 -20.36 -2.80
CA LEU A 20 2.57 -21.05 -2.86
C LEU A 20 2.49 -22.54 -2.49
N GLN A 21 1.39 -22.99 -1.86
CA GLN A 21 1.17 -24.39 -1.48
C GLN A 21 0.49 -25.19 -2.60
N GLU A 22 0.09 -24.54 -3.69
CA GLU A 22 -0.45 -25.22 -4.87
C GLU A 22 0.65 -25.94 -5.66
N ASP A 23 0.26 -26.96 -6.43
CA ASP A 23 1.19 -27.79 -7.19
C ASP A 23 2.03 -26.95 -8.15
N ASN A 24 3.35 -27.04 -8.03
CA ASN A 24 4.34 -26.29 -8.82
C ASN A 24 4.29 -24.76 -8.66
N CYS A 25 3.73 -24.24 -7.57
CA CYS A 25 3.66 -22.79 -7.33
C CYS A 25 4.68 -22.26 -6.30
N ASP A 26 5.44 -23.13 -5.63
CA ASP A 26 6.46 -22.69 -4.66
C ASP A 26 7.71 -22.11 -5.36
N ILE A 27 7.65 -20.81 -5.65
CA ILE A 27 8.78 -20.05 -6.21
C ILE A 27 9.94 -19.84 -5.22
N PHE A 28 9.77 -20.23 -3.95
CA PHE A 28 10.75 -20.09 -2.88
C PHE A 28 11.36 -21.42 -2.43
N GLN A 29 11.06 -22.53 -3.10
CA GLN A 29 11.50 -23.88 -2.74
C GLN A 29 13.03 -24.04 -2.59
N SER A 30 13.81 -23.20 -3.28
CA SER A 30 15.28 -23.23 -3.24
C SER A 30 15.88 -22.42 -2.08
N LEU A 31 15.07 -21.65 -1.35
CA LEU A 31 15.53 -20.86 -0.21
C LEU A 31 15.80 -21.75 1.00
N SER A 32 16.87 -21.45 1.73
CA SER A 32 17.05 -22.03 3.06
C SER A 32 15.92 -21.59 4.00
N LYS A 33 15.67 -22.39 5.04
CA LYS A 33 14.66 -22.07 6.07
C LYS A 33 14.83 -20.66 6.66
N LYS A 34 16.07 -20.23 6.88
CA LYS A 34 16.40 -18.90 7.42
C LYS A 34 16.04 -17.78 6.41
N GLN A 35 16.33 -17.98 5.13
CA GLN A 35 15.96 -17.03 4.08
C GLN A 35 14.44 -16.95 3.93
N GLY A 36 13.74 -18.08 3.92
CA GLY A 36 12.28 -18.11 3.84
C GLY A 36 11.60 -17.39 5.02
N GLN A 37 12.10 -17.58 6.25
CA GLN A 37 11.62 -16.83 7.42
C GLN A 37 11.85 -15.33 7.30
N SER A 38 13.04 -14.92 6.85
CA SER A 38 13.36 -13.50 6.63
C SER A 38 12.48 -12.88 5.55
N LEU A 39 12.31 -13.56 4.42
CA LEU A 39 11.46 -13.12 3.32
C LEU A 39 10.02 -12.96 3.78
N ARG A 40 9.47 -13.98 4.44
CA ARG A 40 8.10 -13.94 4.97
C ARG A 40 7.89 -12.73 5.88
N LYS A 41 8.82 -12.47 6.79
CA LYS A 41 8.75 -11.31 7.68
C LYS A 41 8.74 -9.99 6.89
N MET A 42 9.67 -9.81 5.96
CA MET A 42 9.77 -8.57 5.18
C MET A 42 8.51 -8.33 4.33
N VAL A 43 7.97 -9.37 3.68
CA VAL A 43 6.74 -9.27 2.88
C VAL A 43 5.55 -8.88 3.76
N ILE A 44 5.41 -9.48 4.94
CA ILE A 44 4.35 -9.11 5.90
C ILE A 44 4.50 -7.64 6.33
N ASP A 45 5.71 -7.23 6.73
CA ASP A 45 6.00 -5.86 7.16
C ASP A 45 5.65 -4.85 6.04
N MET A 46 5.96 -5.16 4.76
CA MET A 46 5.68 -4.29 3.60
C MET A 46 4.20 -4.24 3.21
N VAL A 47 3.49 -5.38 3.13
CA VAL A 47 2.07 -5.38 2.74
C VAL A 47 1.20 -4.76 3.82
N LEU A 48 1.49 -4.98 5.11
CA LEU A 48 0.76 -4.30 6.18
C LEU A 48 0.99 -2.78 6.20
N ALA A 49 2.03 -2.29 5.52
CA ALA A 49 2.32 -0.86 5.42
C ALA A 49 1.50 -0.13 4.36
N THR A 50 0.84 -0.86 3.43
CA THR A 50 -0.04 -0.26 2.41
C THR A 50 -1.42 0.11 2.96
N ASP A 51 -1.72 -0.28 4.21
CA ASP A 51 -2.92 0.16 4.92
C ASP A 51 -2.90 1.69 5.09
N MET A 52 -3.82 2.36 4.38
CA MET A 52 -3.91 3.83 4.36
C MET A 52 -4.16 4.45 5.73
N SER A 53 -4.70 3.71 6.72
CA SER A 53 -4.84 4.20 8.09
C SER A 53 -3.48 4.49 8.76
N LYS A 54 -2.40 3.89 8.25
CA LYS A 54 -1.02 4.05 8.77
C LYS A 54 -0.22 5.11 8.04
N HIS A 55 -0.75 5.70 6.96
CA HIS A 55 -0.01 6.63 6.09
C HIS A 55 0.66 7.77 6.88
N MET A 56 -0.04 8.40 7.82
CA MET A 56 0.50 9.52 8.59
C MET A 56 1.66 9.11 9.51
N ASN A 57 1.63 7.90 10.06
CA ASN A 57 2.73 7.37 10.88
C ASN A 57 3.97 7.14 10.02
N PHE A 58 3.82 6.45 8.88
CA PHE A 58 4.93 6.23 7.96
C PHE A 58 5.53 7.52 7.42
N LEU A 59 4.70 8.53 7.13
CA LEU A 59 5.15 9.85 6.70
C LEU A 59 5.94 10.57 7.80
N ALA A 60 5.48 10.50 9.06
CA ALA A 60 6.20 11.07 10.20
C ALA A 60 7.56 10.39 10.38
N ASP A 61 7.59 9.06 10.37
CA ASP A 61 8.83 8.30 10.52
C ASP A 61 9.81 8.58 9.37
N LEU A 62 9.31 8.70 8.13
CA LEU A 62 10.13 9.06 6.97
C LEU A 62 10.71 10.49 7.10
N LYS A 63 9.94 11.46 7.60
CA LYS A 63 10.44 12.82 7.87
C LYS A 63 11.58 12.79 8.90
N THR A 64 11.40 12.09 10.02
CA THR A 64 12.45 11.92 11.03
C THR A 64 13.68 11.23 10.47
N MET A 65 13.51 10.23 9.60
CA MET A 65 14.64 9.58 8.92
C MET A 65 15.38 10.54 8.01
N VAL A 66 14.69 11.41 7.27
CA VAL A 66 15.31 12.41 6.39
C VAL A 66 16.12 13.44 7.21
N GLU A 67 15.64 13.82 8.39
CA GLU A 67 16.32 14.75 9.30
C GLU A 67 17.57 14.13 9.95
N THR A 68 17.53 12.83 10.24
CA THR A 68 18.62 12.11 10.93
C THR A 68 19.54 11.32 9.98
N LYS A 69 19.31 11.43 8.66
CA LYS A 69 20.02 10.62 7.66
C LYS A 69 21.54 10.80 7.75
N LYS A 70 22.24 9.67 7.75
CA LYS A 70 23.68 9.63 7.52
C LYS A 70 23.92 9.25 6.06
N VAL A 71 24.75 10.06 5.39
CA VAL A 71 25.08 9.86 3.98
C VAL A 71 26.58 9.64 3.90
N THR A 72 27.00 8.65 3.11
CA THR A 72 28.41 8.44 2.80
C THR A 72 28.98 9.61 1.98
N SER A 73 30.31 9.68 1.86
CA SER A 73 30.97 10.66 0.99
C SER A 73 30.56 10.56 -0.49
N LEU A 74 29.94 9.44 -0.91
CA LEU A 74 29.44 9.20 -2.26
C LEU A 74 27.94 9.51 -2.43
N GLY A 75 27.28 10.08 -1.42
CA GLY A 75 25.84 10.39 -1.51
C GLY A 75 24.91 9.20 -1.23
N VAL A 76 25.45 8.04 -0.81
CA VAL A 76 24.65 6.84 -0.51
C VAL A 76 24.14 6.89 0.94
N LEU A 77 22.84 6.63 1.13
CA LEU A 77 22.19 6.49 2.44
C LEU A 77 22.79 5.32 3.23
N LEU A 78 23.15 5.56 4.49
CA LEU A 78 23.57 4.51 5.42
C LEU A 78 22.36 3.99 6.20
N LEU A 79 22.07 2.70 6.04
CA LEU A 79 20.97 1.99 6.68
C LEU A 79 21.52 0.75 7.42
N ASP A 80 22.05 1.01 8.61
CA ASP A 80 22.91 0.05 9.32
C ASP A 80 22.12 -1.13 9.89
N ASN A 81 20.89 -0.89 10.35
CA ASN A 81 20.07 -1.89 11.02
C ASN A 81 18.86 -2.33 10.18
N TYR A 82 18.21 -3.43 10.59
CA TYR A 82 17.02 -3.95 9.89
C TYR A 82 15.85 -2.95 9.92
N SER A 83 15.66 -2.22 11.04
CA SER A 83 14.57 -1.26 11.22
C SER A 83 14.64 -0.15 10.17
N ASP A 84 15.82 0.43 9.97
CA ASP A 84 16.03 1.49 8.98
C ASP A 84 15.72 0.98 7.57
N ARG A 85 16.23 -0.22 7.24
CA ARG A 85 16.02 -0.84 5.92
C ARG A 85 14.55 -1.17 5.66
N ILE A 86 13.86 -1.77 6.63
CA ILE A 86 12.46 -2.16 6.43
C ILE A 86 11.56 -0.93 6.36
N GLN A 87 11.84 0.12 7.13
CA GLN A 87 11.09 1.38 7.08
C GLN A 87 11.21 2.06 5.71
N VAL A 88 12.41 2.05 5.10
CA VAL A 88 12.60 2.54 3.72
C VAL A 88 11.82 1.68 2.73
N LEU A 89 11.87 0.36 2.84
CA LEU A 89 11.16 -0.55 1.94
C LEU A 89 9.64 -0.40 2.05
N GLN A 90 9.10 -0.26 3.25
CA GLN A 90 7.68 0.02 3.51
C GLN A 90 7.24 1.32 2.82
N ASN A 91 7.99 2.41 3.04
CA ASN A 91 7.71 3.68 2.36
C ASN A 91 7.86 3.58 0.85
N MET A 92 8.81 2.80 0.34
CA MET A 92 9.01 2.60 -1.10
C MET A 92 7.81 1.90 -1.75
N VAL A 93 7.30 0.84 -1.14
CA VAL A 93 6.10 0.14 -1.62
C VAL A 93 4.87 1.05 -1.50
N HIS A 94 4.75 1.81 -0.40
CA HIS A 94 3.64 2.76 -0.22
C HIS A 94 3.66 3.88 -1.26
N CYS A 95 4.82 4.46 -1.55
CA CYS A 95 4.98 5.44 -2.61
C CYS A 95 4.64 4.85 -3.99
N ALA A 96 4.96 3.58 -4.23
CA ALA A 96 4.59 2.90 -5.46
C ALA A 96 3.07 2.75 -5.59
N ASP A 97 2.38 2.41 -4.50
CA ASP A 97 0.92 2.29 -4.46
C ASP A 97 0.22 3.64 -4.70
N LEU A 98 0.77 4.72 -4.12
CA LEU A 98 0.27 6.09 -4.30
C LEU A 98 0.82 6.80 -5.55
N SER A 99 1.51 6.09 -6.45
CA SER A 99 2.26 6.72 -7.54
C SER A 99 1.41 7.19 -8.73
N ASN A 100 0.10 6.92 -8.76
CA ASN A 100 -0.74 7.22 -9.93
C ASN A 100 -0.67 8.69 -10.37
N PRO A 101 -0.74 9.70 -9.47
CA PRO A 101 -0.66 11.10 -9.86
C PRO A 101 0.72 11.57 -10.32
N THR A 102 1.77 10.76 -10.10
CA THR A 102 3.15 11.09 -10.51
C THR A 102 3.48 10.61 -11.93
N LYS A 103 2.58 9.83 -12.55
CA LYS A 103 2.72 9.32 -13.92
C LYS A 103 2.30 10.38 -14.95
N PRO A 104 2.70 10.22 -16.24
CA PRO A 104 2.20 11.08 -17.30
C PRO A 104 0.67 11.16 -17.29
N LEU A 105 0.14 12.35 -17.60
CA LEU A 105 -1.29 12.65 -17.44
C LEU A 105 -2.22 11.63 -18.12
N GLU A 106 -1.84 11.12 -19.29
CA GLU A 106 -2.63 10.10 -19.99
C GLU A 106 -2.76 8.80 -19.19
N VAL A 107 -1.70 8.40 -18.48
CA VAL A 107 -1.71 7.21 -17.61
C VAL A 107 -2.48 7.51 -16.33
N TYR A 108 -2.23 8.68 -15.73
CA TYR A 108 -2.93 9.09 -14.50
C TYR A 108 -4.45 9.10 -14.69
N ARG A 109 -4.96 9.70 -15.78
CA ARG A 109 -6.40 9.72 -16.09
C ARG A 109 -7.01 8.31 -16.13
N LYS A 110 -6.34 7.35 -16.76
CA LYS A 110 -6.82 5.96 -16.81
C LYS A 110 -6.94 5.33 -15.42
N TRP A 111 -6.04 5.68 -14.50
CA TRP A 111 -6.11 5.21 -13.10
C TRP A 111 -7.21 5.93 -12.31
N THR A 112 -7.37 7.23 -12.50
CA THR A 112 -8.48 8.01 -11.91
C THR A 112 -9.83 7.43 -12.33
N ASP A 113 -10.04 7.14 -13.62
CA ASP A 113 -11.30 6.58 -14.10
C ASP A 113 -11.60 5.22 -13.44
N ARG A 114 -10.58 4.35 -13.33
CA ARG A 114 -10.71 3.03 -12.72
C ARG A 114 -11.06 3.09 -11.23
N ILE A 115 -10.38 3.94 -10.46
CA ILE A 115 -10.66 4.06 -9.02
C ILE A 115 -12.05 4.66 -8.78
N MET A 116 -12.49 5.62 -9.61
CA MET A 116 -13.84 6.17 -9.50
C MET A 116 -14.92 5.12 -9.81
N VAL A 117 -14.70 4.26 -10.81
CA VAL A 117 -15.61 3.13 -11.08
C VAL A 117 -15.72 2.20 -9.86
N GLU A 118 -14.61 1.90 -9.20
CA GLU A 118 -14.60 1.07 -8.00
C GLU A 118 -15.37 1.73 -6.83
N PHE A 119 -15.09 3.00 -6.55
CA PHE A 119 -15.79 3.77 -5.50
C PHE A 119 -17.30 3.86 -5.75
N PHE A 120 -17.71 4.15 -6.99
CA PHE A 120 -19.13 4.19 -7.32
C PHE A 120 -19.80 2.83 -7.22
N THR A 121 -19.08 1.74 -7.56
CA THR A 121 -19.57 0.38 -7.36
C THR A 121 -19.75 0.06 -5.87
N GLN A 122 -18.86 0.55 -5.00
CA GLN A 122 -19.05 0.45 -3.55
C GLN A 122 -20.27 1.25 -3.09
N GLY A 123 -20.44 2.49 -3.55
CA GLY A 123 -21.58 3.33 -3.19
C GLY A 123 -22.93 2.76 -3.62
N ASP A 124 -23.00 2.10 -4.78
CA ASP A 124 -24.19 1.37 -5.21
C ASP A 124 -24.50 0.20 -4.25
N ARG A 125 -23.48 -0.56 -3.82
CA ARG A 125 -23.66 -1.65 -2.83
C ARG A 125 -24.07 -1.15 -1.44
N GLU A 126 -23.57 0.02 -1.03
CA GLU A 126 -23.94 0.67 0.24
C GLU A 126 -25.42 1.09 0.20
N ARG A 127 -25.84 1.71 -0.90
CA ARG A 127 -27.23 2.09 -1.16
C ARG A 127 -28.19 0.90 -1.15
N ASP A 128 -27.83 -0.18 -1.83
CA ASP A 128 -28.64 -1.41 -1.89
C ASP A 128 -28.82 -2.05 -0.51
N LYS A 129 -27.83 -1.89 0.38
CA LYS A 129 -27.88 -2.37 1.76
C LYS A 129 -28.56 -1.39 2.73
N GLY A 130 -28.95 -0.21 2.26
CA GLY A 130 -29.54 0.83 3.10
C GLY A 130 -28.60 1.41 4.15
N ILE A 131 -27.28 1.38 3.90
CA ILE A 131 -26.27 2.01 4.76
C ILE A 131 -25.84 3.36 4.18
N GLU A 132 -25.25 4.20 5.03
CA GLU A 132 -24.71 5.50 4.60
C GLU A 132 -23.65 5.30 3.51
N ILE A 133 -23.76 6.06 2.42
CA ILE A 133 -22.81 5.99 1.31
C ILE A 133 -21.51 6.67 1.75
N SER A 134 -20.40 5.96 1.62
CA SER A 134 -19.08 6.43 1.99
C SER A 134 -18.69 7.70 1.22
N PRO A 135 -17.83 8.57 1.80
CA PRO A 135 -17.28 9.70 1.08
C PRO A 135 -16.70 9.29 -0.28
N MET A 136 -16.97 10.09 -1.31
CA MET A 136 -16.51 9.90 -2.69
C MET A 136 -17.13 8.72 -3.47
N CYS A 137 -17.98 7.91 -2.82
CA CYS A 137 -18.62 6.76 -3.43
C CYS A 137 -19.98 7.08 -4.08
N ASP A 138 -20.52 8.28 -3.90
CA ASP A 138 -21.78 8.69 -4.57
C ASP A 138 -21.54 9.34 -5.94
N LYS A 139 -21.84 8.60 -7.00
CA LYS A 139 -21.75 9.06 -8.40
C LYS A 139 -22.66 10.25 -8.73
N HIS A 140 -23.69 10.54 -7.93
CA HIS A 140 -24.60 11.66 -8.16
C HIS A 140 -24.13 12.97 -7.53
N ASN A 141 -23.14 12.91 -6.62
CA ASN A 141 -22.65 14.06 -5.86
C ASN A 141 -21.11 14.21 -5.88
N ALA A 142 -20.41 13.38 -6.66
CA ALA A 142 -18.95 13.40 -6.74
C ALA A 142 -18.44 14.52 -7.67
N SER A 143 -17.41 15.25 -7.21
CA SER A 143 -16.60 16.13 -8.06
C SER A 143 -15.19 15.55 -8.18
N ILE A 144 -14.97 14.78 -9.25
CA ILE A 144 -13.74 14.00 -9.46
C ILE A 144 -12.51 14.89 -9.45
N GLU A 145 -12.57 16.04 -10.12
CA GLU A 145 -11.43 16.96 -10.25
C GLU A 145 -11.02 17.54 -8.90
N LYS A 146 -11.98 18.00 -8.10
CA LYS A 146 -11.72 18.54 -6.76
C LYS A 146 -11.14 17.47 -5.83
N THR A 147 -11.72 16.27 -5.90
CA THR A 147 -11.25 15.10 -5.20
C THR A 147 -9.78 14.76 -5.53
N GLN A 148 -9.42 14.74 -6.82
CA GLN A 148 -8.04 14.43 -7.22
C GLN A 148 -7.06 15.53 -6.84
N VAL A 149 -7.47 16.80 -6.86
CA VAL A 149 -6.64 17.91 -6.36
C VAL A 149 -6.38 17.77 -4.86
N LEU A 150 -7.41 17.43 -4.07
CA LEU A 150 -7.26 17.20 -2.62
C LEU A 150 -6.41 15.97 -2.30
N TYR A 151 -6.52 14.90 -3.09
CA TYR A 151 -5.71 13.68 -2.92
C TYR A 151 -4.22 13.92 -3.15
N CYS A 152 -3.88 14.85 -4.06
CA CYS A 152 -2.49 15.20 -4.38
C CYS A 152 -1.89 16.28 -3.46
N ALA A 153 -2.71 16.95 -2.64
CA ALA A 153 -2.31 18.06 -1.78
C ALA A 153 -1.91 17.58 -0.38
#